data_AF-A0A2M8T6C9-F1
#
_entry.id   AF-A0A2M8T6C9-F1
#
_cell.length_a   1.000
_cell.length_b   1.000
_cell.length_c   1.000
_cell.angle_alpha   90.00
_cell.angle_beta   90.00
_cell.angle_gamma   90.00
#
_symmetry.space_group_name_H-M   'P 1'
#
loop_
_entity.id
_entity.type
_entity.pdbx_description
1 polymer ?
#
loop_
_entity_poly.entity_id
_entity_poly.type
_entity_poly.pdbx_seq_one_letter_code
_entity_poly.pdbx_strand_id
1 'polypeptide(L)'
;MNWEEIYNQWMVQRIDDKPIISERLIKKFRKINEHNRNLYLEYHNHFFKNNKLKLSSYRNYRSKIVDFLTYRPIINKKLEDITQENIDDYFYKFIDRDKATSFNNRVSYIKDFFDFHKSKLKIKLEFKIRSTKNEIDNDKDNQAVALRSDQIEFYRQQYYTQPAKLFLFEMVYYDIMNLNELKMLKKYSFDKENREIILKNKKIKIPSHLISLAERLQKGFNVDELIKEIKKELREKNMVENFKYIDITKTRDFAFITCPECGKKYEAIAENWCVKQYYNGGNHWIVCRKCGDLDERK
;
A
#
# COMPACT_ATOMS: atom_id res chain seq x y z
N MET A 1 5.17 12.65 -35.63
CA MET A 1 3.97 12.73 -34.77
C MET A 1 3.96 14.12 -34.16
N ASN A 2 2.95 14.92 -34.50
CA ASN A 2 2.76 16.30 -34.03
C ASN A 2 2.39 16.26 -32.53
N TRP A 3 2.82 17.26 -31.74
CA TRP A 3 2.46 17.44 -30.33
C TRP A 3 0.95 17.33 -30.06
N GLU A 4 0.09 17.81 -30.95
CA GLU A 4 -1.36 17.72 -30.85
C GLU A 4 -1.86 16.28 -30.94
N GLU A 5 -1.26 15.43 -31.77
CA GLU A 5 -1.61 14.01 -31.86
C GLU A 5 -1.27 13.26 -30.57
N ILE A 6 -0.12 13.60 -29.96
CA ILE A 6 0.31 13.04 -28.67
C ILE A 6 -0.56 13.53 -27.52
N TYR A 7 -0.84 14.84 -27.50
CA TYR A 7 -1.74 15.43 -26.51
C TYR A 7 -3.12 14.75 -26.58
N ASN A 8 -3.63 14.53 -27.79
CA ASN A 8 -4.88 13.81 -28.01
C ASN A 8 -4.77 12.36 -27.54
N GLN A 9 -3.70 11.62 -27.86
CA GLN A 9 -3.51 10.26 -27.33
C GLN A 9 -3.43 10.22 -25.80
N TRP A 10 -2.77 11.19 -25.17
CA TRP A 10 -2.60 11.28 -23.72
C TRP A 10 -3.86 11.73 -22.98
N MET A 11 -4.73 12.51 -23.63
CA MET A 11 -6.00 13.01 -23.09
C MET A 11 -7.18 12.07 -23.35
N VAL A 12 -7.14 11.33 -24.47
CA VAL A 12 -8.16 10.33 -24.84
C VAL A 12 -8.03 9.07 -23.99
N GLN A 13 -6.82 8.69 -23.58
CA GLN A 13 -6.67 7.61 -22.62
C GLN A 13 -7.09 8.08 -21.21
N ARG A 14 -8.26 7.62 -20.78
CA ARG A 14 -8.86 7.89 -19.46
C ARG A 14 -8.82 6.66 -18.58
N ILE A 15 -8.63 6.86 -17.29
CA ILE A 15 -8.84 5.84 -16.24
C ILE A 15 -9.73 6.50 -15.20
N ASP A 16 -10.89 5.90 -14.92
CA ASP A 16 -11.92 6.44 -14.01
C ASP A 16 -12.29 7.90 -14.35
N ASP A 17 -12.53 8.17 -15.63
CA ASP A 17 -12.83 9.51 -16.20
C ASP A 17 -11.76 10.59 -16.00
N LYS A 18 -10.56 10.22 -15.51
CA LYS A 18 -9.44 11.15 -15.36
C LYS A 18 -8.41 10.95 -16.48
N PRO A 19 -7.90 12.03 -17.08
CA PRO A 19 -6.82 11.92 -18.05
C PRO A 19 -5.60 11.27 -17.40
N ILE A 20 -4.94 10.38 -18.14
CA ILE A 20 -3.74 9.69 -17.66
C ILE A 20 -2.67 10.71 -17.23
N ILE A 21 -2.65 11.91 -17.82
CA ILE A 21 -1.70 12.98 -17.54
C ILE A 21 -2.39 14.18 -16.89
N SER A 22 -1.76 14.75 -15.85
CA SER A 22 -2.25 15.98 -15.22
C SER A 22 -1.92 17.22 -16.05
N GLU A 23 -2.81 18.22 -16.04
CA GLU A 23 -2.56 19.52 -16.68
C GLU A 23 -1.23 20.15 -16.24
N ARG A 24 -0.84 19.95 -14.97
CA ARG A 24 0.44 20.43 -14.44
C ARG A 24 1.63 19.82 -15.18
N LEU A 25 1.57 18.53 -15.52
CA LEU A 25 2.64 17.87 -16.27
C LEU A 25 2.67 18.36 -17.72
N ILE A 26 1.51 18.58 -18.34
CA ILE A 26 1.41 19.18 -19.68
C ILE A 26 2.06 20.57 -19.71
N LYS A 27 1.73 21.43 -18.72
CA LYS A 27 2.33 22.77 -18.60
C LYS A 27 3.85 22.72 -18.43
N LYS A 28 4.37 21.73 -17.71
CA LYS A 28 5.82 21.49 -17.59
C LYS A 28 6.42 21.05 -18.92
N PHE A 29 5.82 20.06 -19.57
CA PHE A 29 6.31 19.49 -20.82
C PHE A 29 6.44 20.52 -21.94
N ARG A 30 5.50 21.47 -22.04
CA ARG A 30 5.55 22.58 -23.01
C ARG A 30 6.79 23.47 -22.88
N LYS A 31 7.42 23.51 -21.70
CA LYS A 31 8.63 24.32 -21.48
C LYS A 31 9.90 23.66 -22.00
N ILE A 32 9.88 22.35 -22.23
CA ILE A 32 11.03 21.60 -22.75
C ILE A 32 11.23 22.00 -24.22
N ASN A 33 12.48 22.21 -24.63
CA ASN A 33 12.80 22.48 -26.04
C ASN A 33 12.35 21.33 -26.98
N GLU A 34 12.12 21.65 -28.24
CA GLU A 34 11.54 20.72 -29.21
C GLU A 34 12.37 19.43 -29.38
N HIS A 35 13.69 19.57 -29.44
CA HIS A 35 14.61 18.44 -29.56
C HIS A 35 14.43 17.43 -28.41
N ASN A 36 14.51 17.90 -27.17
CA ASN A 36 14.34 17.04 -25.99
C ASN A 36 12.92 16.50 -25.85
N ARG A 37 11.90 17.24 -26.29
CA ARG A 37 10.52 16.71 -26.36
C ARG A 37 10.45 15.53 -27.31
N ASN A 38 11.04 15.63 -28.50
CA ASN A 38 11.02 14.55 -29.48
C ASN A 38 11.73 13.29 -28.95
N LEU A 39 12.89 13.44 -28.31
CA LEU A 39 13.59 12.33 -27.65
C LEU A 39 12.72 11.69 -26.57
N TYR A 40 12.12 12.50 -25.68
CA TYR A 40 11.18 11.99 -24.67
C TYR A 40 10.02 11.20 -25.29
N LEU A 41 9.48 11.65 -26.42
CA LEU A 41 8.35 11.01 -27.08
C LEU A 41 8.72 9.68 -27.73
N GLU A 42 9.91 9.59 -28.33
CA GLU A 42 10.46 8.32 -28.80
C GLU A 42 10.59 7.31 -27.65
N TYR A 43 11.17 7.76 -26.54
CA TYR A 43 11.31 6.95 -25.33
C TYR A 43 9.94 6.50 -24.79
N HIS A 44 9.00 7.43 -24.68
CA HIS A 44 7.64 7.18 -24.23
C HIS A 44 6.95 6.12 -25.09
N ASN A 45 7.03 6.26 -26.41
CA ASN A 45 6.43 5.32 -27.35
C ASN A 45 7.06 3.93 -27.25
N HIS A 46 8.38 3.84 -27.05
CA HIS A 46 9.05 2.56 -26.81
C HIS A 46 8.52 1.86 -25.56
N PHE A 47 8.32 2.59 -24.46
CA PHE A 47 7.82 2.01 -23.22
C PHE A 47 6.35 1.63 -23.27
N PHE A 48 5.53 2.45 -23.92
CA PHE A 48 4.09 2.20 -24.03
C PHE A 48 3.79 1.04 -24.97
N LYS A 49 4.45 0.97 -26.15
CA LYS A 49 4.22 -0.11 -27.13
C LYS A 49 4.70 -1.48 -26.64
N ASN A 50 5.70 -1.52 -25.75
CA ASN A 50 6.28 -2.77 -25.28
C ASN A 50 5.64 -3.32 -23.98
N ASN A 51 4.59 -2.70 -23.43
CA ASN A 51 3.82 -3.17 -22.26
C ASN A 51 4.66 -3.57 -21.02
N LYS A 52 5.87 -3.01 -20.85
CA LYS A 52 6.81 -3.52 -19.83
C LYS A 52 6.56 -3.04 -18.40
N LEU A 53 5.63 -2.10 -18.15
CA LEU A 53 5.46 -1.50 -16.83
C LEU A 53 4.01 -1.47 -16.33
N LYS A 54 3.84 -1.76 -15.03
CA LYS A 54 2.61 -1.44 -14.29
C LYS A 54 2.36 0.08 -14.36
N LEU A 55 1.09 0.46 -14.46
CA LEU A 55 0.67 1.84 -14.73
C LEU A 55 1.12 2.85 -13.67
N SER A 56 1.20 2.42 -12.40
CA SER A 56 1.74 3.23 -11.29
C SER A 56 3.24 3.52 -11.45
N SER A 57 4.03 2.52 -11.84
CA SER A 57 5.46 2.66 -12.13
C SER A 57 5.67 3.62 -13.32
N TYR A 58 4.84 3.50 -14.36
CA TYR A 58 4.87 4.41 -15.50
C TYR A 58 4.58 5.89 -15.12
N ARG A 59 3.62 6.13 -14.21
CA ARG A 59 3.32 7.50 -13.72
C ARG A 59 4.49 8.14 -12.97
N ASN A 60 5.20 7.35 -12.17
CA ASN A 60 6.39 7.83 -11.46
C ASN A 60 7.53 8.09 -12.44
N TYR A 61 7.78 7.12 -13.32
CA TYR A 61 8.78 7.16 -14.37
C TYR A 61 8.73 8.47 -15.18
N ARG A 62 7.57 8.74 -15.81
CA ARG A 62 7.37 9.95 -16.63
C ARG A 62 7.61 11.24 -15.86
N SER A 63 7.15 11.31 -14.61
CA SER A 63 7.19 12.55 -13.84
C SER A 63 8.63 12.94 -13.53
N LYS A 64 9.48 11.95 -13.22
CA LYS A 64 10.89 12.20 -12.89
C LYS A 64 11.68 12.73 -14.10
N ILE A 65 11.41 12.20 -15.29
CA ILE A 65 12.12 12.65 -16.51
C ILE A 65 11.65 14.02 -16.95
N VAL A 66 10.34 14.29 -16.95
CA VAL A 66 9.82 15.63 -17.25
C VAL A 66 10.34 16.65 -16.23
N ASP A 67 10.41 16.28 -14.95
CA ASP A 67 11.01 17.14 -13.92
C ASP A 67 12.50 17.41 -14.18
N PHE A 68 13.25 16.43 -14.69
CA PHE A 68 14.64 16.58 -15.11
C PHE A 68 14.78 17.49 -16.34
N LEU A 69 14.02 17.23 -17.40
CA LEU A 69 14.08 18.00 -18.65
C LEU A 69 13.56 19.44 -18.48
N THR A 70 12.79 19.72 -17.43
CA THR A 70 12.34 21.08 -17.08
C THR A 70 13.21 21.75 -16.02
N TYR A 71 14.32 21.11 -15.64
CA TYR A 71 15.27 21.68 -14.70
C TYR A 71 15.96 22.90 -15.34
N ARG A 72 16.07 24.02 -14.62
CA ARG A 72 16.49 25.32 -15.20
C ARG A 72 17.83 25.28 -15.96
N PRO A 73 18.88 24.60 -15.47
CA PRO A 73 20.13 24.42 -16.22
C PRO A 73 20.03 23.54 -17.47
N ILE A 74 18.93 22.78 -17.63
CA ILE A 74 18.74 21.76 -18.67
C ILE A 74 17.70 22.17 -19.70
N ILE A 75 16.68 22.95 -19.31
CA ILE A 75 15.46 23.16 -20.09
C ILE A 75 15.68 23.68 -21.52
N ASN A 76 16.72 24.49 -21.71
CA ASN A 76 17.10 25.08 -23.00
C ASN A 76 18.34 24.41 -23.63
N LYS A 77 18.92 23.40 -22.98
CA LYS A 77 20.05 22.62 -23.53
C LYS A 77 19.52 21.45 -24.33
N LYS A 78 20.22 21.09 -25.42
CA LYS A 78 19.97 19.80 -26.04
C LYS A 78 20.51 18.70 -25.14
N LEU A 79 19.93 17.50 -25.24
CA LEU A 79 20.30 16.39 -24.38
C LEU A 79 21.78 16.01 -24.56
N GLU A 80 22.33 16.18 -25.77
CA GLU A 80 23.75 15.99 -26.13
C GLU A 80 24.69 16.96 -25.41
N ASP A 81 24.20 18.14 -25.03
CA ASP A 81 25.00 19.21 -24.41
C ASP A 81 24.98 19.14 -22.87
N ILE A 82 24.34 18.11 -22.31
CA ILE A 82 24.27 17.91 -20.86
C ILE A 82 25.61 17.37 -20.36
N THR A 83 26.20 18.11 -19.41
CA THR A 83 27.46 17.72 -18.76
C THR A 83 27.20 16.93 -17.48
N GLN A 84 28.24 16.25 -16.97
CA GLN A 84 28.18 15.58 -15.67
C GLN A 84 27.79 16.56 -14.54
N GLU A 85 28.29 17.79 -14.59
CA GLU A 85 27.93 18.84 -13.62
C GLU A 85 26.42 19.11 -13.60
N ASN A 86 25.74 19.09 -14.75
CA ASN A 86 24.30 19.28 -14.80
C ASN A 86 23.52 18.10 -14.19
N ILE A 87 24.05 16.88 -14.34
CA ILE A 87 23.51 15.68 -13.71
C ILE A 87 23.67 15.76 -12.19
N ASP A 88 24.88 16.07 -11.72
CA ASP A 88 25.20 16.14 -10.31
C ASP A 88 24.41 17.25 -9.61
N ASP A 89 24.33 18.45 -10.19
CA ASP A 89 23.54 19.58 -9.67
C ASP A 89 22.04 19.26 -9.60
N TYR A 90 21.48 18.55 -10.59
CA TYR A 90 20.09 18.10 -10.51
C TYR A 90 19.87 17.14 -9.35
N PHE A 91 20.74 16.13 -9.18
CA PHE A 91 20.58 15.14 -8.12
C PHE A 91 20.88 15.68 -6.73
N TYR A 92 21.77 16.68 -6.61
CA TYR A 92 22.09 17.32 -5.34
C TYR A 92 20.85 17.86 -4.61
N LYS A 93 19.83 18.32 -5.36
CA LYS A 93 18.56 18.83 -4.79
C LYS A 93 17.71 17.78 -4.09
N PHE A 94 18.00 16.51 -4.33
CA PHE A 94 17.26 15.38 -3.79
C PHE A 94 18.08 14.57 -2.80
N ILE A 95 19.38 14.86 -2.65
CA ILE A 95 20.28 14.04 -1.85
C ILE A 95 19.88 14.04 -0.37
N ASP A 96 19.48 15.18 0.18
CA ASP A 96 19.05 15.29 1.58
C ASP A 96 17.53 15.19 1.76
N ARG A 97 16.78 15.33 0.66
CA ARG A 97 15.31 15.39 0.68
C ARG A 97 14.64 14.04 0.45
N ASP A 98 15.16 13.26 -0.50
CA ASP A 98 14.56 11.99 -0.88
C ASP A 98 15.20 10.86 -0.04
N LYS A 99 14.38 9.89 0.40
CA LYS A 99 14.87 8.58 0.85
C LYS A 99 15.79 7.99 -0.24
N ALA A 100 16.85 7.29 0.13
CA ALA A 100 17.81 6.67 -0.78
C ALA A 100 17.11 5.79 -1.82
N THR A 101 16.06 5.05 -1.46
CA THR A 101 15.25 4.28 -2.42
C THR A 101 14.55 5.17 -3.46
N SER A 102 13.94 6.29 -3.04
CA SER A 102 13.30 7.24 -3.96
C SER A 102 14.33 7.96 -4.84
N PHE A 103 15.46 8.33 -4.25
CA PHE A 103 16.60 8.92 -4.95
C PHE A 103 17.13 7.96 -6.01
N ASN A 104 17.41 6.70 -5.66
CA ASN A 104 17.91 5.67 -6.56
C ASN A 104 16.93 5.37 -7.69
N ASN A 105 15.62 5.33 -7.41
CA ASN A 105 14.61 5.19 -8.45
C ASN A 105 14.65 6.36 -9.44
N ARG A 106 14.83 7.59 -8.96
CA ARG A 106 14.99 8.77 -9.82
C ARG A 106 16.25 8.67 -10.68
N VAL A 107 17.38 8.28 -10.08
CA VAL A 107 18.64 8.06 -10.79
C VAL A 107 18.45 7.00 -11.88
N SER A 108 17.84 5.86 -11.55
CA SER A 108 17.58 4.77 -12.49
C SER A 108 16.72 5.23 -13.66
N TYR A 109 15.63 5.95 -13.42
CA TYR A 109 14.75 6.39 -14.51
C TYR A 109 15.43 7.38 -15.46
N ILE A 110 16.24 8.29 -14.93
CA ILE A 110 16.97 9.24 -15.76
C ILE A 110 18.09 8.52 -16.51
N LYS A 111 18.83 7.62 -15.84
CA LYS A 111 19.86 6.79 -16.48
C LYS A 111 19.28 5.97 -17.63
N ASP A 112 18.17 5.27 -17.40
CA ASP A 112 17.50 4.47 -18.42
C ASP A 112 17.07 5.32 -19.63
N PHE A 113 16.65 6.57 -19.39
CA PHE A 113 16.34 7.54 -20.44
C PHE A 113 17.56 7.86 -21.32
N PHE A 114 18.72 8.13 -20.71
CA PHE A 114 19.96 8.35 -21.44
C PHE A 114 20.48 7.08 -22.15
N ASP A 115 20.40 5.93 -21.49
CA ASP A 115 20.86 4.65 -22.04
C ASP A 115 20.08 4.27 -23.30
N PHE A 116 18.77 4.53 -23.34
CA PHE A 116 17.95 4.32 -24.55
C PHE A 116 18.40 5.17 -25.73
N HIS A 117 18.84 6.40 -25.48
CA HIS A 117 19.31 7.32 -26.51
C HIS A 117 20.83 7.27 -26.72
N LYS A 118 21.56 6.37 -26.06
CA LYS A 118 23.02 6.32 -26.05
C LYS A 118 23.66 6.31 -27.43
N SER A 119 23.04 5.60 -28.39
CA SER A 119 23.50 5.53 -29.78
C SER A 119 23.40 6.88 -30.51
N LYS A 120 22.41 7.71 -30.17
CA LYS A 120 22.19 9.05 -30.73
C LYS A 120 23.03 10.11 -30.05
N LEU A 121 23.11 10.06 -28.71
CA LEU A 121 23.67 11.14 -27.91
C LEU A 121 25.20 11.15 -27.89
N LYS A 122 25.85 9.98 -28.00
CA LYS A 122 27.31 9.82 -27.88
C LYS A 122 27.92 10.46 -26.60
N ILE A 123 27.13 10.61 -25.54
CA ILE A 123 27.59 11.16 -24.25
C ILE A 123 28.00 10.02 -23.33
N LYS A 124 29.03 10.25 -22.51
CA LYS A 124 29.41 9.39 -21.39
C LYS A 124 29.10 10.11 -20.09
N LEU A 125 27.99 9.76 -19.45
CA LEU A 125 27.56 10.27 -18.15
C LEU A 125 27.63 9.16 -17.11
N GLU A 126 27.97 9.54 -15.88
CA GLU A 126 27.99 8.65 -14.72
C GLU A 126 26.79 8.94 -13.81
N PHE A 127 26.10 7.87 -13.41
CA PHE A 127 24.93 7.94 -12.55
C PHE A 127 25.23 7.26 -11.21
N LYS A 128 25.41 8.05 -10.17
CA LYS A 128 25.74 7.57 -8.82
C LYS A 128 24.46 7.25 -8.05
N ILE A 129 24.35 6.03 -7.55
CA ILE A 129 23.29 5.60 -6.61
C ILE A 129 23.78 5.73 -5.17
N ARG A 130 22.85 5.98 -4.25
CA ARG A 130 23.13 5.99 -2.80
C ARG A 130 23.08 4.57 -2.25
N SER A 131 23.97 4.28 -1.30
CA SER A 131 23.89 3.05 -0.50
C SER A 131 22.56 2.99 0.24
N THR A 132 21.88 1.85 0.15
CA THR A 132 20.65 1.57 0.89
C THR A 132 20.91 0.90 2.23
N LYS A 133 22.16 0.61 2.64
CA LYS A 133 22.45 -0.13 3.89
C LYS A 133 21.79 0.49 5.13
N ASN A 134 21.92 1.79 5.33
CA ASN A 134 21.30 2.49 6.46
C ASN A 134 19.76 2.58 6.34
N GLU A 135 19.20 2.42 5.14
CA GLU A 135 17.74 2.31 4.95
C GLU A 135 17.25 0.88 5.18
N ILE A 136 18.03 -0.14 4.84
CA ILE A 136 17.69 -1.55 5.08
C ILE A 136 17.55 -1.81 6.59
N ASP A 137 18.43 -1.21 7.40
CA ASP A 137 18.33 -1.33 8.86
C ASP A 137 17.12 -0.54 9.40
N ASN A 138 16.83 0.67 8.87
CA ASN A 138 15.58 1.38 9.18
C ASN A 138 14.31 0.71 8.62
N ASP A 139 14.41 -0.08 7.56
CA ASP A 139 13.30 -0.86 6.98
C ASP A 139 13.06 -2.13 7.78
N LYS A 140 14.09 -2.74 8.40
CA LYS A 140 13.89 -3.79 9.43
C LYS A 140 13.10 -3.24 10.61
N ASP A 141 13.41 -2.02 11.07
CA ASP A 141 12.66 -1.34 12.13
C ASP A 141 11.26 -0.88 11.66
N ASN A 142 11.05 -0.70 10.35
CA ASN A 142 9.77 -0.36 9.74
C ASN A 142 8.95 -1.54 9.23
N GLN A 143 9.49 -2.76 9.23
CA GLN A 143 8.73 -3.95 8.86
C GLN A 143 7.58 -4.18 9.83
N ALA A 144 6.49 -4.72 9.30
CA ALA A 144 5.38 -5.14 10.13
C ALA A 144 5.84 -6.32 10.99
N VAL A 145 5.58 -6.28 12.29
CA VAL A 145 5.90 -7.35 13.24
C VAL A 145 4.58 -7.93 13.72
N ALA A 146 4.37 -9.24 13.58
CA ALA A 146 3.15 -9.87 14.08
C ALA A 146 3.05 -9.69 15.60
N LEU A 147 1.86 -9.37 16.08
CA LEU A 147 1.56 -9.29 17.51
C LEU A 147 1.57 -10.71 18.09
N ARG A 148 2.12 -10.85 19.29
CA ARG A 148 2.02 -12.08 20.08
C ARG A 148 0.65 -12.18 20.74
N SER A 149 0.27 -13.40 21.15
CA SER A 149 -1.02 -13.67 21.79
C SER A 149 -1.25 -12.85 23.08
N ASP A 150 -0.20 -12.66 23.90
CA ASP A 150 -0.25 -11.82 25.11
C ASP A 150 -0.56 -10.35 24.78
N GLN A 151 -0.04 -9.85 23.65
CA GLN A 151 -0.29 -8.48 23.20
C GLN A 151 -1.72 -8.31 22.68
N ILE A 152 -2.24 -9.30 21.93
CA ILE A 152 -3.63 -9.32 21.45
C ILE A 152 -4.59 -9.29 22.64
N GLU A 153 -4.36 -10.13 23.64
CA GLU A 153 -5.18 -10.19 24.84
C GLU A 153 -5.10 -8.88 25.64
N PHE A 154 -3.90 -8.31 25.77
CA PHE A 154 -3.72 -6.99 26.36
C PHE A 154 -4.58 -5.92 25.65
N TYR A 155 -4.60 -5.90 24.32
CA TYR A 155 -5.43 -4.96 23.57
C TYR A 155 -6.92 -5.14 23.83
N ARG A 156 -7.39 -6.39 23.83
CA ARG A 156 -8.79 -6.74 24.11
C ARG A 156 -9.23 -6.25 25.49
N GLN A 157 -8.41 -6.50 26.51
CA GLN A 157 -8.66 -6.08 27.89
C GLN A 157 -8.60 -4.56 28.04
N GLN A 158 -7.56 -3.92 27.49
CA GLN A 158 -7.36 -2.47 27.59
C GLN A 158 -8.48 -1.67 26.92
N TYR A 159 -9.03 -2.18 25.81
CA TYR A 159 -10.09 -1.50 25.05
C TYR A 159 -11.49 -2.03 25.33
N TYR A 160 -11.66 -2.96 26.28
CA TYR A 160 -12.96 -3.53 26.63
C TYR A 160 -14.02 -2.46 26.97
N THR A 161 -13.61 -1.40 27.66
CA THR A 161 -14.44 -0.25 28.04
C THR A 161 -14.51 0.85 26.97
N GLN A 162 -13.77 0.70 25.86
CA GLN A 162 -13.67 1.65 24.75
C GLN A 162 -14.11 0.99 23.43
N PRO A 163 -15.44 0.81 23.20
CA PRO A 163 -15.98 0.03 22.10
C PRO A 163 -15.45 0.42 20.73
N ALA A 164 -15.21 1.72 20.48
CA ALA A 164 -14.71 2.19 19.19
C ALA A 164 -13.26 1.73 18.91
N LYS A 165 -12.38 1.73 19.93
CA LYS A 165 -11.00 1.24 19.80
C LYS A 165 -10.97 -0.27 19.64
N LEU A 166 -11.75 -0.99 20.45
CA LEU A 166 -11.85 -2.44 20.36
C LEU A 166 -12.46 -2.88 19.02
N PHE A 167 -13.49 -2.18 18.55
CA PHE A 167 -14.11 -2.46 17.25
C PHE A 167 -13.13 -2.23 16.10
N LEU A 168 -12.38 -1.12 16.12
CA LEU A 168 -11.34 -0.85 15.12
C LEU A 168 -10.30 -1.98 15.10
N PHE A 169 -9.84 -2.42 16.28
CA PHE A 169 -8.87 -3.50 16.42
C PHE A 169 -9.42 -4.82 15.85
N GLU A 170 -10.57 -5.28 16.32
CA GLU A 170 -11.15 -6.57 15.95
C GLU A 170 -11.50 -6.66 14.45
N MET A 171 -11.99 -5.56 13.86
CA MET A 171 -12.36 -5.54 12.44
C MET A 171 -11.16 -5.69 11.50
N VAL A 172 -9.99 -5.15 11.90
CA VAL A 172 -8.73 -5.33 11.17
C VAL A 172 -8.12 -6.70 11.48
N TYR A 173 -8.17 -7.13 12.75
CA TYR A 173 -7.60 -8.39 13.21
C TYR A 173 -8.25 -9.62 12.53
N TYR A 174 -9.58 -9.63 12.42
CA TYR A 174 -10.33 -10.68 11.71
C TYR A 174 -10.40 -10.47 10.19
N ASP A 175 -9.75 -9.43 9.63
CA ASP A 175 -9.79 -9.05 8.21
C ASP A 175 -11.22 -8.90 7.66
N ILE A 176 -12.09 -8.28 8.45
CA ILE A 176 -13.46 -7.98 8.04
C ILE A 176 -13.47 -6.68 7.23
N MET A 177 -12.66 -5.70 7.66
CA MET A 177 -12.51 -4.41 7.01
C MET A 177 -11.07 -3.92 7.08
N ASN A 178 -10.60 -3.29 6.01
CA ASN A 178 -9.36 -2.54 6.03
C ASN A 178 -9.56 -1.11 6.58
N LEU A 179 -8.46 -0.42 6.89
CA LEU A 179 -8.51 0.94 7.46
C LEU A 179 -9.26 1.95 6.57
N ASN A 180 -9.18 1.83 5.25
CA ASN A 180 -9.88 2.75 4.35
C ASN A 180 -11.40 2.52 4.38
N GLU A 181 -11.83 1.26 4.47
CA GLU A 181 -13.25 0.91 4.66
C GLU A 181 -13.74 1.41 6.03
N LEU A 182 -12.95 1.26 7.09
CA LEU A 182 -13.29 1.74 8.44
C LEU A 182 -13.43 3.26 8.48
N LYS A 183 -12.60 4.01 7.74
CA LYS A 183 -12.71 5.48 7.60
C LYS A 183 -14.01 5.94 6.96
N MET A 184 -14.69 5.07 6.21
CA MET A 184 -15.96 5.37 5.57
C MET A 184 -17.17 5.09 6.46
N LEU A 185 -16.97 4.52 7.66
CA LEU A 185 -18.05 4.23 8.59
C LEU A 185 -18.73 5.51 9.06
N LYS A 186 -20.06 5.54 8.90
CA LYS A 186 -20.92 6.58 9.45
C LYS A 186 -21.73 6.00 10.61
N LYS A 187 -22.31 6.88 11.42
CA LYS A 187 -23.17 6.51 12.57
C LYS A 187 -24.29 5.53 12.22
N TYR A 188 -24.78 5.54 10.99
CA TYR A 188 -25.90 4.71 10.51
C TYR A 188 -25.47 3.60 9.53
N SER A 189 -24.19 3.22 9.55
CA SER A 189 -23.69 2.18 8.67
C SER A 189 -23.99 0.76 9.16
N PHE A 190 -24.56 0.56 10.35
CA PHE A 190 -24.84 -0.77 10.88
C PHE A 190 -26.34 -1.13 10.76
N ASP A 191 -26.62 -2.20 10.03
CA ASP A 191 -27.92 -2.85 9.92
C ASP A 191 -28.00 -3.99 10.94
N LYS A 192 -28.73 -3.75 12.03
CA LYS A 192 -28.88 -4.71 13.13
C LYS A 192 -29.68 -5.94 12.74
N GLU A 193 -30.68 -5.80 11.89
CA GLU A 193 -31.56 -6.91 11.48
C GLU A 193 -30.77 -7.93 10.65
N ASN A 194 -30.02 -7.43 9.67
CA ASN A 194 -29.23 -8.29 8.77
C ASN A 194 -27.84 -8.62 9.33
N ARG A 195 -27.40 -7.93 10.40
CA ARG A 195 -26.06 -8.04 11.01
C ARG A 195 -24.97 -7.66 10.02
N GLU A 196 -25.18 -6.55 9.32
CA GLU A 196 -24.33 -6.10 8.22
C GLU A 196 -23.89 -4.65 8.41
N ILE A 197 -22.70 -4.34 7.88
CA ILE A 197 -22.24 -2.96 7.70
C ILE A 197 -22.51 -2.57 6.25
N ILE A 198 -23.26 -1.48 6.07
CA ILE A 198 -23.59 -0.88 4.79
C ILE A 198 -22.62 0.27 4.52
N LEU A 199 -21.73 0.04 3.57
CA LEU A 199 -20.91 1.06 2.93
C LEU A 199 -21.56 1.48 1.60
N LYS A 200 -21.14 2.62 1.05
CA LYS A 200 -21.73 3.20 -0.18
C LYS A 200 -21.90 2.20 -1.33
N ASN A 201 -20.97 1.27 -1.50
CA ASN A 201 -20.92 0.33 -2.62
C ASN A 201 -20.80 -1.14 -2.17
N LYS A 202 -20.97 -1.46 -0.88
CA LYS A 202 -20.68 -2.80 -0.35
C LYS A 202 -21.44 -3.06 0.95
N LYS A 203 -21.91 -4.29 1.12
CA LYS A 203 -22.42 -4.80 2.40
C LYS A 203 -21.41 -5.80 2.98
N ILE A 204 -21.14 -5.70 4.28
CA ILE A 204 -20.14 -6.53 4.96
C ILE A 204 -20.82 -7.23 6.14
N LYS A 205 -20.87 -8.56 6.10
CA LYS A 205 -21.46 -9.36 7.18
C LYS A 205 -20.56 -9.38 8.41
N ILE A 206 -21.11 -9.05 9.58
CA ILE A 206 -20.36 -9.07 10.84
C ILE A 206 -20.42 -10.49 11.46
N PRO A 207 -19.28 -11.07 11.86
CA PRO A 207 -19.26 -12.31 12.64
C PRO A 207 -20.00 -12.18 13.97
N SER A 208 -20.65 -13.26 14.40
CA SER A 208 -21.53 -13.24 15.58
C SER A 208 -20.88 -12.72 16.86
N HIS A 209 -19.60 -13.00 17.08
CA HIS A 209 -18.87 -12.58 18.29
C HIS A 209 -18.58 -11.06 18.32
N LEU A 210 -18.66 -10.35 17.19
CA LEU A 210 -18.46 -8.90 17.12
C LEU A 210 -19.77 -8.11 17.04
N ILE A 211 -20.92 -8.77 16.98
CA ILE A 211 -22.22 -8.09 16.88
C ILE A 211 -22.47 -7.22 18.10
N SER A 212 -22.26 -7.76 19.31
CA SER A 212 -22.43 -7.01 20.55
C SER A 212 -21.51 -5.78 20.61
N LEU A 213 -20.29 -5.90 20.06
CA LEU A 213 -19.34 -4.81 19.96
C LEU A 213 -19.80 -3.74 18.96
N ALA A 214 -20.30 -4.16 17.79
CA ALA A 214 -20.88 -3.27 16.77
C ALA A 214 -22.10 -2.50 17.32
N GLU A 215 -22.97 -3.18 18.07
CA GLU A 215 -24.16 -2.58 18.69
C GLU A 215 -23.82 -1.55 19.78
N ARG A 216 -22.67 -1.71 20.46
CA ARG A 216 -22.19 -0.75 21.46
C ARG A 216 -21.66 0.55 20.86
N LEU A 217 -21.52 0.65 19.53
CA LEU A 217 -21.09 1.87 18.85
C LEU A 217 -22.23 2.90 18.82
N GLN A 218 -22.30 3.76 19.82
CA GLN A 218 -23.37 4.77 19.94
C GLN A 218 -23.27 5.92 18.91
N LYS A 219 -22.08 6.17 18.37
CA LYS A 219 -21.77 7.25 17.42
C LYS A 219 -20.76 6.75 16.38
N GLY A 220 -20.77 7.35 15.19
CA GLY A 220 -19.65 7.20 14.26
C GLY A 220 -18.37 7.72 14.93
N PHE A 221 -17.23 7.14 14.59
CA PHE A 221 -15.94 7.49 15.19
C PHE A 221 -14.94 7.93 14.12
N ASN A 222 -14.02 8.81 14.51
CA ASN A 222 -12.95 9.26 13.65
C ASN A 222 -11.77 8.29 13.74
N VAL A 223 -11.60 7.45 12.71
CA VAL A 223 -10.52 6.45 12.64
C VAL A 223 -9.13 7.09 12.81
N ASP A 224 -8.86 8.23 12.17
CA ASP A 224 -7.54 8.86 12.24
C ASP A 224 -7.20 9.40 13.63
N GLU A 225 -8.22 9.83 14.38
CA GLU A 225 -8.09 10.26 15.77
C GLU A 225 -7.86 9.08 16.71
N LEU A 226 -8.66 8.01 16.59
CA LEU A 226 -8.48 6.78 17.37
C LEU A 226 -7.10 6.14 17.13
N ILE A 227 -6.62 6.14 15.88
CA ILE A 227 -5.28 5.64 15.55
C ILE A 227 -4.20 6.45 16.27
N LYS A 228 -4.34 7.79 16.34
CA LYS A 228 -3.39 8.66 17.05
C LYS A 228 -3.42 8.40 18.55
N GLU A 229 -4.60 8.27 19.13
CA GLU A 229 -4.77 7.95 20.55
C GLU A 229 -4.14 6.60 20.92
N ILE A 230 -4.46 5.55 20.16
CA ILE A 230 -3.91 4.20 20.36
C ILE A 230 -2.38 4.22 20.30
N LYS A 231 -1.81 4.92 19.31
CA LYS A 231 -0.34 5.07 19.20
C LYS A 231 0.27 5.80 20.40
N LYS A 232 -0.41 6.83 20.91
CA LYS A 232 0.06 7.60 22.07
C LYS A 232 0.06 6.72 23.33
N GLU A 233 -1.05 6.03 23.60
CA GLU A 233 -1.19 5.14 24.76
C GLU A 233 -0.15 4.02 24.77
N LEU A 234 0.13 3.44 23.60
CA LEU A 234 1.11 2.35 23.50
C LEU A 234 2.54 2.78 23.76
N ARG A 235 2.89 4.01 23.36
CA ARG A 235 4.17 4.63 23.70
C ARG A 235 4.28 4.90 25.18
N GLU A 236 3.24 5.45 25.80
CA GLU A 236 3.20 5.75 27.23
C GLU A 236 3.36 4.50 28.11
N LYS A 237 2.90 3.34 27.62
CA LYS A 237 3.00 2.06 28.34
C LYS A 237 4.28 1.26 28.04
N ASN A 238 5.23 1.79 27.25
CA ASN A 238 6.45 1.09 26.83
C ASN A 238 6.21 -0.30 26.18
N MET A 239 4.99 -0.57 25.67
CA MET A 239 4.66 -1.90 25.16
C MET A 239 5.07 -2.08 23.71
N VAL A 240 5.08 -0.99 22.93
CA VAL A 240 5.56 -0.98 21.56
C VAL A 240 6.08 0.43 21.23
N GLU A 241 7.39 0.59 21.01
CA GLU A 241 7.94 1.89 20.56
C GLU A 241 7.35 2.31 19.20
N ASN A 242 7.02 1.32 18.35
CA ASN A 242 6.63 1.51 16.95
C ASN A 242 5.43 0.64 16.52
N PHE A 243 4.32 0.65 17.26
CA PHE A 243 3.10 -0.05 16.82
C PHE A 243 2.62 0.47 15.46
N LYS A 244 2.53 -0.43 14.48
CA LYS A 244 1.97 -0.14 13.16
C LYS A 244 0.72 -0.97 12.98
N TYR A 245 -0.35 -0.36 12.48
CA TYR A 245 -1.57 -1.12 12.19
C TYR A 245 -1.37 -2.27 11.17
N ILE A 246 -0.33 -2.20 10.35
CA ILE A 246 0.05 -3.30 9.45
C ILE A 246 0.55 -4.54 10.21
N ASP A 247 0.97 -4.39 11.46
CA ASP A 247 1.31 -5.46 12.39
C ASP A 247 0.09 -6.34 12.67
N ILE A 248 -1.08 -5.73 12.86
CA ILE A 248 -2.36 -6.44 13.05
C ILE A 248 -2.65 -7.32 11.83
N THR A 249 -2.49 -6.77 10.62
CA THR A 249 -2.71 -7.52 9.38
C THR A 249 -1.73 -8.69 9.25
N LYS A 250 -0.45 -8.50 9.58
CA LYS A 250 0.56 -9.58 9.56
C LYS A 250 0.34 -10.64 10.64
N THR A 251 -0.25 -10.26 11.77
CA THR A 251 -0.59 -11.17 12.87
C THR A 251 -1.49 -12.29 12.40
N ARG A 252 -2.40 -12.00 11.46
CA ARG A 252 -3.34 -12.98 10.94
C ARG A 252 -2.67 -14.21 10.32
N ASP A 253 -1.51 -14.04 9.68
CA ASP A 253 -0.83 -15.16 9.02
C ASP A 253 -0.32 -16.21 10.01
N PHE A 254 -0.11 -15.83 11.27
CA PHE A 254 0.35 -16.72 12.33
C PHE A 254 -0.75 -17.10 13.31
N ALA A 255 -1.68 -16.17 13.60
CA ALA A 255 -2.73 -16.37 14.59
C ALA A 255 -3.96 -17.09 14.03
N PHE A 256 -4.07 -17.32 12.71
CA PHE A 256 -5.22 -18.00 12.12
C PHE A 256 -4.79 -19.24 11.34
N ILE A 257 -5.43 -20.36 11.66
CA ILE A 257 -5.20 -21.65 11.01
C ILE A 257 -6.40 -21.95 10.12
N THR A 258 -6.15 -22.54 8.95
CA THR A 258 -7.21 -22.96 8.03
C THR A 258 -7.73 -24.32 8.48
N CYS A 259 -9.04 -24.42 8.72
CA CYS A 259 -9.67 -25.70 9.05
C CYS A 259 -9.56 -26.64 7.84
N PRO A 260 -9.01 -27.87 8.02
CA PRO A 260 -8.82 -28.79 6.89
C PRO A 260 -10.14 -29.30 6.29
N GLU A 261 -11.25 -29.26 7.04
CA GLU A 261 -12.55 -29.79 6.60
C GLU A 261 -13.39 -28.76 5.83
N CYS A 262 -13.54 -27.54 6.36
CA CYS A 262 -14.34 -26.50 5.70
C CYS A 262 -13.52 -25.45 4.93
N GLY A 263 -12.19 -25.52 4.97
CA GLY A 263 -11.29 -24.58 4.28
C GLY A 263 -11.35 -23.13 4.80
N LYS A 264 -12.09 -22.86 5.88
CA LYS A 264 -12.20 -21.52 6.48
C LYS A 264 -11.09 -21.27 7.50
N LYS A 265 -10.62 -20.03 7.59
CA LYS A 265 -9.65 -19.61 8.61
C LYS A 265 -10.33 -19.31 9.95
N TYR A 266 -9.75 -19.82 11.04
CA TYR A 266 -10.17 -19.56 12.41
C TYR A 266 -8.97 -19.16 13.25
N GLU A 267 -9.18 -18.31 14.26
CA GLU A 267 -8.12 -17.92 15.20
C GLU A 267 -7.65 -19.17 15.97
N ALA A 268 -6.34 -19.29 16.19
CA ALA A 268 -5.64 -20.40 16.84
C ALA A 268 -5.80 -20.37 18.36
N ILE A 269 -7.05 -20.24 18.84
CA ILE A 269 -7.44 -20.29 20.25
C ILE A 269 -8.26 -21.55 20.51
N ALA A 270 -8.10 -22.16 21.69
CA ALA A 270 -8.66 -23.47 22.02
C ALA A 270 -10.20 -23.54 21.84
N GLU A 271 -10.89 -22.41 21.99
CA GLU A 271 -12.34 -22.28 21.84
C GLU A 271 -12.82 -22.51 20.40
N ASN A 272 -11.97 -22.27 19.40
CA ASN A 272 -12.34 -22.40 17.98
C ASN A 272 -12.07 -23.80 17.41
N TRP A 273 -11.31 -24.63 18.11
CA TRP A 273 -10.83 -25.91 17.62
C TRP A 273 -11.31 -27.06 18.50
N CYS A 274 -11.43 -28.24 17.89
CA CYS A 274 -11.67 -29.49 18.58
C CYS A 274 -10.95 -30.62 17.85
N VAL A 275 -10.91 -31.78 18.51
CA VAL A 275 -10.36 -33.00 17.94
C VAL A 275 -11.53 -33.83 17.42
N LYS A 276 -11.50 -34.19 16.13
CA LYS A 276 -12.47 -35.07 15.49
C LYS A 276 -11.79 -36.38 15.12
N GLN A 277 -12.39 -37.49 15.53
CA GLN A 277 -11.93 -38.82 15.15
C GLN A 277 -12.52 -39.19 13.79
N TYR A 278 -11.67 -39.58 12.84
CA TYR A 278 -12.10 -40.06 11.53
C TYR A 278 -11.98 -41.58 11.46
N TYR A 279 -13.14 -42.25 11.37
CA TYR A 279 -13.30 -43.71 11.20
C TYR A 279 -12.69 -44.60 12.31
N ASN A 280 -13.05 -45.90 12.27
CA ASN A 280 -12.72 -46.93 13.27
C ASN A 280 -11.21 -47.21 13.48
N GLY A 281 -10.31 -46.49 12.79
CA GLY A 281 -8.85 -46.64 12.90
C GLY A 281 -8.17 -45.78 13.97
N GLY A 282 -8.93 -44.97 14.73
CA GLY A 282 -8.38 -44.19 15.85
C GLY A 282 -7.59 -42.92 15.46
N ASN A 283 -7.66 -42.48 14.20
CA ASN A 283 -6.98 -41.28 13.75
C ASN A 283 -7.75 -40.02 14.17
N HIS A 284 -7.06 -39.11 14.84
CA HIS A 284 -7.62 -37.88 15.39
C HIS A 284 -7.07 -36.67 14.63
N TRP A 285 -7.96 -35.78 14.21
CA TRP A 285 -7.62 -34.59 13.45
C TRP A 285 -8.12 -33.34 14.17
N ILE A 286 -7.32 -32.28 14.16
CA ILE A 286 -7.76 -30.97 14.68
C ILE A 286 -8.58 -30.28 13.59
N VAL A 287 -9.85 -30.00 13.90
CA VAL A 287 -10.79 -29.31 13.01
C VAL A 287 -11.43 -28.14 13.77
N CYS A 288 -12.07 -27.21 13.06
CA CYS A 288 -12.82 -26.16 13.74
C CYS A 288 -14.04 -26.77 14.46
N ARG A 289 -14.44 -26.18 15.59
CA ARG A 289 -15.58 -26.69 16.39
C ARG A 289 -16.85 -26.90 15.58
N LYS A 290 -17.15 -25.98 14.66
CA LYS A 290 -18.31 -26.10 13.76
C LYS A 290 -18.31 -27.38 12.92
N CYS A 291 -17.14 -27.95 12.62
CA CYS A 291 -16.98 -29.19 11.86
C CYS A 291 -16.94 -30.43 12.77
N GLY A 292 -16.49 -30.29 14.00
CA GLY A 292 -16.52 -31.37 15.01
C GLY A 292 -17.92 -31.62 15.58
N ASP A 293 -18.68 -30.55 15.85
CA ASP A 293 -20.01 -30.63 16.48
C ASP A 293 -21.09 -31.22 15.55
N LEU A 294 -20.78 -31.49 14.27
CA LEU A 294 -21.72 -32.06 13.30
C LEU A 294 -21.93 -33.56 13.47
N ASP A 295 -21.05 -34.27 14.18
CA ASP A 295 -21.16 -35.72 14.37
C ASP A 295 -21.82 -36.14 15.70
N GLU A 296 -22.00 -35.24 16.68
CA GLU A 296 -22.66 -35.58 17.96
C GLU A 296 -24.21 -35.54 17.90
N ARG A 297 -24.80 -35.35 16.70
CA ARG A 297 -26.26 -35.34 16.48
C ARG A 297 -26.76 -36.51 15.62
N LYS A 298 -26.05 -37.63 15.60
CA LYS A 298 -26.50 -38.89 15.00
C LYS A 298 -26.46 -40.01 16.01
#